data_AF-A0A2V7WJ64-F1
#
_entry.id   AF-A0A2V7WJ64-F1
#
_cell.length_a   1.000
_cell.length_b   1.000
_cell.length_c   1.000
_cell.angle_alpha   90.00
_cell.angle_beta   90.00
_cell.angle_gamma   90.00
#
_symmetry.space_group_name_H-M   'P 1'
#
loop_
_entity.id
_entity.type
_entity.pdbx_description
1 polymer ?
#
loop_
_entity_poly.entity_id
_entity_poly.type
_entity_poly.pdbx_seq_one_letter_code
_entity_poly.pdbx_strand_id
1 'polypeptide(L)'
;MKQEPGATLDRLIELRIFGRKPVTDVPPYSTSDSAADVVVRALARPPLRWMCLQSGRDWTFHWRRPMAGPEPEASTVTRYVNLITVTAPTRPLAICRAALKLVGPIGGDGDGRGKSQSAPDDPPSSGTSGKPG
;
A
#
# COMPACT_ATOMS: atom_id res chain seq x y z
N MET A 1 11.24 -23.78 2.64
CA MET A 1 9.83 -24.17 2.85
C MET A 1 8.95 -23.11 2.19
N LYS A 2 8.40 -23.42 1.02
CA LYS A 2 7.47 -22.51 0.29
C LYS A 2 6.10 -22.64 0.95
N GLN A 3 5.70 -21.65 1.75
CA GLN A 3 4.34 -21.59 2.27
C GLN A 3 3.38 -21.51 1.09
N GLU A 4 2.42 -22.43 1.00
CA GLU A 4 1.41 -22.41 -0.04
C GLU A 4 0.58 -21.11 0.03
N PRO A 5 0.31 -20.46 -1.11
CA PRO A 5 -0.67 -19.38 -1.16
C PRO A 5 -2.05 -19.95 -0.81
N GLY A 6 -2.79 -19.30 0.08
CA GLY A 6 -4.05 -19.82 0.62
C GLY A 6 -4.14 -19.57 2.12
N ALA A 7 -4.15 -20.65 2.90
CA ALA A 7 -4.48 -20.63 4.32
C ALA A 7 -3.62 -19.68 5.19
N THR A 8 -2.31 -19.60 4.96
CA THR A 8 -1.45 -18.69 5.75
C THR A 8 -1.76 -17.23 5.43
N LEU A 9 -1.94 -16.91 4.15
CA LEU A 9 -2.29 -15.56 3.73
C LEU A 9 -3.67 -15.18 4.27
N ASP A 10 -4.63 -16.10 4.23
CA ASP A 10 -5.99 -15.88 4.70
C ASP A 10 -6.04 -15.65 6.21
N ARG A 11 -5.27 -16.41 7.00
CA ARG A 11 -5.11 -16.19 8.45
C ARG A 11 -4.50 -14.83 8.77
N LEU A 12 -3.53 -14.39 7.97
CA LEU A 12 -2.95 -13.05 8.11
C LEU A 12 -3.97 -11.96 7.77
N ILE A 13 -4.86 -12.19 6.80
CA ILE A 13 -5.95 -11.27 6.50
C ILE A 13 -6.92 -11.16 7.68
N GLU A 14 -7.37 -12.27 8.28
CA GLU A 14 -8.21 -12.24 9.49
C GLU A 14 -7.57 -11.45 10.62
N LEU A 15 -6.30 -11.75 10.90
CA LEU A 15 -5.60 -11.12 12.01
C LEU A 15 -5.39 -9.61 11.78
N ARG A 16 -5.01 -9.22 10.56
CA ARG A 16 -4.46 -7.87 10.29
C ARG A 16 -5.45 -6.91 9.68
N ILE A 17 -6.41 -7.41 8.92
CA ILE A 17 -7.46 -6.58 8.30
C ILE A 17 -8.72 -6.57 9.17
N PHE A 18 -9.10 -7.74 9.70
CA PHE A 18 -10.33 -7.88 10.48
C PHE A 18 -10.11 -7.85 11.99
N GLY A 19 -8.85 -7.93 12.46
CA GLY A 19 -8.52 -7.90 13.89
C GLY A 19 -9.01 -9.13 14.66
N ARG A 20 -9.30 -10.24 13.97
CA ARG A 20 -9.86 -11.45 14.57
C ARG A 20 -8.77 -12.48 14.76
N LYS A 21 -8.74 -13.14 15.92
CA LYS A 21 -7.86 -14.29 16.14
C LYS A 21 -8.41 -15.46 15.31
N PRO A 22 -7.63 -16.04 14.38
CA PRO A 22 -8.10 -17.17 13.58
C PRO A 22 -8.16 -18.42 14.46
N VAL A 23 -9.33 -18.71 15.03
CA VAL A 23 -9.60 -19.90 15.86
C VAL A 23 -10.42 -20.97 15.13
N THR A 24 -11.11 -20.60 14.05
CA THR A 24 -11.97 -21.48 13.25
C THR A 24 -11.60 -21.42 11.77
N ASP A 25 -12.40 -22.09 10.93
CA ASP A 25 -12.29 -22.05 9.49
C ASP A 25 -12.25 -20.60 8.98
N VAL A 26 -11.21 -20.29 8.20
CA VAL A 26 -10.93 -18.92 7.73
C VAL A 26 -11.44 -18.80 6.30
N PRO A 27 -12.18 -17.73 5.95
CA PRO A 27 -12.63 -17.55 4.59
C PRO A 27 -11.46 -17.56 3.59
N PRO A 28 -11.62 -18.17 2.40
CA PRO A 28 -10.56 -18.33 1.42
C PRO A 28 -10.27 -17.03 0.66
N TYR A 29 -9.85 -15.98 1.38
CA TYR A 29 -9.66 -14.62 0.85
C TYR A 29 -8.72 -14.56 -0.36
N SER A 30 -7.66 -15.37 -0.36
CA SER A 30 -6.61 -15.36 -1.36
C SER A 30 -6.88 -16.24 -2.58
N THR A 31 -7.95 -17.05 -2.55
CA THR A 31 -8.30 -17.97 -3.64
C THR A 31 -9.75 -17.82 -4.14
N SER A 32 -10.63 -17.14 -3.39
CA SER A 32 -12.01 -16.85 -3.78
C SER A 32 -12.23 -15.35 -4.01
N ASP A 33 -12.72 -14.99 -5.19
CA ASP A 33 -13.03 -13.60 -5.54
C ASP A 33 -14.08 -12.98 -4.62
N SER A 34 -15.12 -13.72 -4.25
CA SER A 34 -16.18 -13.20 -3.38
C SER A 34 -15.69 -12.92 -1.97
N ALA A 35 -14.76 -13.74 -1.46
CA ALA A 35 -14.10 -13.51 -0.18
C ALA A 35 -13.14 -12.30 -0.28
N ALA A 36 -12.33 -12.22 -1.35
CA ALA A 36 -11.44 -11.09 -1.58
C ALA A 36 -12.18 -9.74 -1.64
N ASP A 37 -13.39 -9.70 -2.20
CA ASP A 37 -14.21 -8.49 -2.22
C ASP A 37 -14.60 -8.02 -0.81
N VAL A 38 -14.73 -8.93 0.17
CA VAL A 38 -14.94 -8.56 1.58
C VAL A 38 -13.74 -7.79 2.12
N VAL A 39 -12.51 -8.20 1.77
CA VAL A 39 -11.27 -7.51 2.14
C VAL A 39 -11.25 -6.09 1.57
N VAL A 40 -11.60 -5.93 0.30
CA VAL A 40 -11.69 -4.62 -0.35
C VAL A 40 -12.71 -3.74 0.37
N ARG A 41 -13.93 -4.26 0.63
CA ARG A 41 -14.99 -3.50 1.31
C ARG A 41 -14.60 -3.09 2.73
N ALA A 42 -13.85 -3.92 3.46
CA ALA A 42 -13.39 -3.59 4.79
C ALA A 42 -12.47 -2.35 4.80
N LEU A 43 -11.60 -2.23 3.79
CA LEU A 43 -10.57 -1.19 3.69
C LEU A 43 -10.98 0.04 2.89
N ALA A 44 -11.88 -0.10 1.91
CA ALA A 44 -12.24 0.95 0.93
C ALA A 44 -13.12 2.06 1.51
N ARG A 45 -12.65 2.72 2.57
CA ARG A 45 -13.29 3.89 3.18
C ARG A 45 -12.70 5.18 2.61
N PRO A 46 -13.49 6.26 2.46
CA PRO A 46 -12.95 7.55 2.04
C PRO A 46 -11.75 7.99 2.91
N PRO A 47 -10.70 8.60 2.32
CA PRO A 47 -10.54 8.97 0.91
C PRO A 47 -9.95 7.85 0.03
N LEU A 48 -9.73 6.66 0.60
CA LEU A 48 -9.12 5.55 -0.11
C LEU A 48 -10.01 5.08 -1.26
N ARG A 49 -9.38 4.82 -2.40
CA ARG A 49 -9.98 4.25 -3.60
C ARG A 49 -9.10 3.10 -4.07
N TRP A 50 -9.66 2.29 -4.95
CA TRP A 50 -8.94 1.17 -5.53
C TRP A 50 -9.22 1.04 -7.02
N MET A 51 -8.42 0.20 -7.68
CA MET A 51 -8.60 -0.21 -9.05
C MET A 51 -7.98 -1.60 -9.21
N CYS A 52 -8.62 -2.48 -9.98
CA CYS A 52 -8.10 -3.79 -10.31
C CYS A 52 -8.17 -3.98 -11.82
N LEU A 53 -7.06 -4.32 -12.44
CA LEU A 53 -6.91 -4.45 -13.88
C LEU A 53 -6.29 -5.81 -14.20
N GLN A 54 -6.77 -6.45 -15.26
CA GLN A 54 -6.13 -7.64 -15.81
C GLN A 54 -5.27 -7.23 -17.01
N SER A 55 -4.03 -7.70 -17.06
CA SER A 55 -3.13 -7.52 -18.20
C SER A 55 -2.51 -8.87 -18.55
N GLY A 56 -2.90 -9.40 -19.72
CA GLY A 56 -2.54 -10.77 -20.10
C GLY A 56 -3.05 -11.79 -19.08
N ARG A 57 -2.12 -12.55 -18.47
CA ARG A 57 -2.44 -13.58 -17.47
C ARG A 57 -2.41 -13.07 -16.03
N ASP A 58 -1.96 -11.84 -15.81
CA ASP A 58 -1.75 -11.29 -14.48
C ASP A 58 -2.81 -10.25 -14.11
N TRP A 59 -3.02 -10.12 -12.81
CA TRP A 59 -3.90 -9.14 -12.19
C TRP A 59 -3.10 -8.11 -11.43
N THR A 60 -3.36 -6.84 -11.69
CA THR A 60 -2.75 -5.73 -10.96
C THR A 60 -3.81 -5.01 -10.12
N PHE A 61 -3.55 -4.87 -8.83
CA PHE A 61 -4.39 -4.15 -7.88
C PHE A 61 -3.68 -2.89 -7.38
N HIS A 62 -4.40 -1.77 -7.40
CA HIS A 62 -3.94 -0.49 -6.91
C HIS A 62 -4.80 -0.03 -5.73
N TRP A 63 -4.15 0.32 -4.61
CA TRP A 63 -4.73 1.25 -3.64
C TRP A 63 -4.30 2.66 -4.01
N ARG A 64 -5.23 3.61 -4.03
CA ARG A 64 -4.99 4.99 -4.46
C ARG A 64 -5.76 5.98 -3.58
N ARG A 65 -5.31 7.23 -3.56
CA ARG A 65 -6.05 8.33 -2.93
C ARG A 65 -6.10 9.54 -3.85
N PRO A 66 -7.12 10.40 -3.75
CA PRO A 66 -7.12 11.69 -4.43
C PRO A 66 -5.83 12.46 -4.11
N MET A 67 -5.25 13.08 -5.12
CA MET A 67 -4.16 14.05 -4.93
C MET A 67 -4.76 15.32 -4.31
N ALA A 68 -4.14 15.84 -3.25
CA ALA A 68 -4.42 17.19 -2.81
C ALA A 68 -3.81 18.15 -3.85
N GLY A 69 -4.65 18.74 -4.69
CA GLY A 69 -4.22 19.75 -5.66
C GLY A 69 -4.19 21.15 -5.05
N PRO A 70 -3.33 22.05 -5.56
CA PRO A 70 -3.54 23.48 -5.38
C PRO A 70 -4.76 23.90 -6.20
N GLU A 71 -5.77 24.41 -5.51
CA GLU A 71 -7.02 25.03 -6.00
C GLU A 71 -8.04 24.18 -6.80
N PRO A 72 -9.35 24.33 -6.48
CA PRO A 72 -10.44 23.59 -7.11
C PRO A 72 -10.92 24.13 -8.48
N GLU A 73 -10.31 25.19 -9.02
CA GLU A 73 -10.90 25.98 -10.12
C GLU A 73 -10.49 25.55 -11.56
N ALA A 74 -9.54 24.62 -11.75
CA ALA A 74 -9.00 24.35 -13.10
C ALA A 74 -9.22 22.94 -13.68
N SER A 75 -9.78 21.98 -12.94
CA SER A 75 -10.02 20.63 -13.50
C SER A 75 -11.13 19.87 -12.78
N THR A 76 -12.16 19.46 -13.52
CA THR A 76 -13.23 18.57 -13.04
C THR A 76 -12.76 17.12 -12.84
N VAL A 77 -11.52 16.79 -13.24
CA VAL A 77 -10.97 15.44 -13.17
C VAL A 77 -10.24 15.23 -11.84
N THR A 78 -10.79 14.38 -10.98
CA THR A 78 -10.08 13.94 -9.76
C THR A 78 -8.83 13.15 -10.14
N ARG A 79 -7.66 13.71 -9.85
CA ARG A 79 -6.37 13.01 -10.00
C ARG A 79 -6.14 12.11 -8.80
N TYR A 80 -5.59 10.92 -9.05
CA TYR A 80 -5.28 9.95 -8.01
C TYR A 80 -3.78 9.66 -7.97
N VAL A 81 -3.23 9.51 -6.77
CA VAL A 81 -1.90 8.95 -6.55
C VAL A 81 -2.02 7.50 -6.11
N ASN A 82 -1.23 6.62 -6.70
CA ASN A 82 -1.15 5.22 -6.29
C ASN A 82 -0.33 5.13 -5.00
N LEU A 83 -0.92 4.51 -3.98
CA LEU A 83 -0.29 4.23 -2.69
C LEU A 83 0.44 2.88 -2.73
N ILE A 84 -0.27 1.85 -3.22
CA ILE A 84 0.22 0.48 -3.31
C ILE A 84 -0.13 -0.04 -4.70
N THR A 85 0.82 -0.72 -5.34
CA THR A 85 0.60 -1.50 -6.56
C THR A 85 1.09 -2.92 -6.31
N VAL A 86 0.25 -3.91 -6.62
CA VAL A 86 0.61 -5.33 -6.55
C VAL A 86 0.12 -6.05 -7.79
N THR A 87 1.00 -6.85 -8.39
CA THR A 87 0.65 -7.78 -9.46
C THR A 87 0.72 -9.21 -8.96
N ALA A 88 -0.24 -10.05 -9.38
CA ALA A 88 -0.32 -11.45 -9.00
C ALA A 88 -1.04 -12.28 -10.09
N PRO A 89 -0.85 -13.61 -10.13
CA PRO A 89 -1.47 -14.45 -11.16
C PRO A 89 -3.00 -14.58 -11.02
N THR A 90 -3.57 -14.21 -9.87
CA THR A 90 -5.01 -14.20 -9.64
C THR A 90 -5.45 -12.90 -8.98
N ARG A 91 -6.67 -12.47 -9.29
CA ARG A 91 -7.32 -11.31 -8.67
C ARG A 91 -7.34 -11.36 -7.13
N PRO A 92 -7.77 -12.45 -6.47
CA PRO A 92 -7.81 -12.50 -5.00
C PRO A 92 -6.41 -12.42 -4.37
N LEU A 93 -5.37 -12.96 -5.02
CA LEU A 93 -3.99 -12.81 -4.56
C LEU A 93 -3.50 -11.37 -4.66
N ALA A 94 -3.80 -10.67 -5.77
CA ALA A 94 -3.43 -9.27 -5.94
C ALA A 94 -4.08 -8.40 -4.85
N ILE A 95 -5.36 -8.63 -4.57
CA ILE A 95 -6.12 -7.95 -3.52
C ILE A 95 -5.50 -8.20 -2.14
N CYS A 96 -5.34 -9.46 -1.73
CA CYS A 96 -4.89 -9.78 -0.37
C CYS A 96 -3.47 -9.28 -0.10
N ARG A 97 -2.57 -9.40 -1.08
CA ARG A 97 -1.21 -8.87 -0.97
C ARG A 97 -1.19 -7.33 -0.89
N ALA A 98 -2.02 -6.66 -1.69
CA ALA A 98 -2.14 -5.20 -1.63
C ALA A 98 -2.72 -4.73 -0.28
N ALA A 99 -3.73 -5.43 0.25
CA ALA A 99 -4.32 -5.16 1.56
C ALA A 99 -3.29 -5.26 2.70
N LEU A 100 -2.49 -6.34 2.73
CA LEU A 100 -1.46 -6.50 3.76
C LEU A 100 -0.36 -5.45 3.67
N LYS A 101 0.03 -5.03 2.46
CA LYS A 101 0.98 -3.92 2.28
C LYS A 101 0.42 -2.59 2.76
N LEU A 102 -0.88 -2.36 2.56
CA LEU A 102 -1.54 -1.12 2.97
C LEU A 102 -1.56 -0.94 4.50
N VAL A 103 -1.80 -2.01 5.26
CA VAL A 103 -1.87 -1.93 6.74
C VAL A 103 -0.51 -1.97 7.46
N GLY A 104 0.60 -2.02 6.72
CA GLY A 104 1.96 -2.02 7.30
C GLY A 104 2.26 -3.23 8.20
N PRO A 105 3.38 -3.28 8.95
CA PRO A 105 3.66 -4.23 10.04
C PRO A 105 2.91 -3.89 11.35
N ILE A 106 2.75 -4.85 12.27
CA ILE A 106 2.10 -4.60 13.59
C ILE A 106 3.06 -3.75 14.41
N GLY A 107 2.63 -2.53 14.79
CA GLY A 107 3.42 -1.58 15.58
C GLY A 107 3.99 -0.38 14.80
N GLY A 108 3.57 -0.15 13.55
CA GLY A 108 3.92 1.06 12.82
C GLY A 108 2.94 2.20 13.09
N ASP A 109 3.31 3.13 13.96
CA ASP A 109 2.77 4.49 13.95
C ASP A 109 2.91 5.07 12.54
N GLY A 110 1.77 5.25 11.85
CA GLY A 110 1.70 5.68 10.46
C GLY A 110 1.00 7.01 10.27
N ASP A 111 1.00 7.86 11.31
CA ASP A 111 0.79 9.30 11.16
C ASP A 111 2.18 9.94 10.99
N GLY A 112 2.41 10.64 9.88
CA GLY A 112 3.56 11.54 9.80
C GLY A 112 4.41 11.48 8.53
N ARG A 113 4.27 12.56 7.78
CA ARG A 113 5.37 13.30 7.15
C ARG A 113 6.06 12.67 5.96
N GLY A 114 5.63 13.20 4.80
CA GLY A 114 6.62 13.69 3.85
C GLY A 114 7.69 14.52 4.59
N LYS A 115 8.92 14.03 4.54
CA LYS A 115 10.09 14.88 4.60
C LYS A 115 10.88 14.58 3.35
N SER A 116 10.58 15.36 2.32
CA SER A 116 11.58 15.74 1.33
C SER A 116 12.76 16.31 2.10
N GLN A 117 13.86 15.59 2.18
CA GLN A 117 15.17 16.22 2.29
C GLN A 117 15.93 15.81 1.05
N SER A 118 15.73 16.65 0.02
CA SER A 118 16.66 16.83 -1.07
C SER A 118 18.07 16.95 -0.51
N ALA A 119 18.99 16.21 -1.12
CA ALA A 119 20.41 16.54 -1.06
C ALA A 119 20.62 17.97 -1.57
N PRO A 120 21.73 18.59 -1.17
CA PRO A 120 22.51 19.32 -2.16
C PRO A 120 23.96 18.85 -2.18
N ASP A 121 24.43 18.65 -3.40
CA ASP A 121 25.81 18.51 -3.85
C ASP A 121 26.80 19.50 -3.19
N ASP A 122 27.99 18.99 -2.89
CA ASP A 122 29.28 19.71 -2.74
C ASP A 122 29.73 20.32 -4.11
N PRO A 123 30.82 21.12 -4.24
CA PRO A 123 31.64 21.94 -3.31
C PRO A 123 31.90 23.39 -3.89
N PRO A 124 32.82 24.27 -3.38
CA PRO A 124 34.28 24.15 -3.63
C PRO A 124 35.23 24.66 -2.50
N SER A 125 36.51 24.27 -2.62
CA SER A 125 37.69 24.70 -1.84
C SER A 125 37.98 26.21 -1.81
N SER A 126 38.54 26.73 -0.69
CA SER A 126 39.68 27.69 -0.62
C SER A 126 40.05 28.02 0.84
N GLY A 127 41.34 28.30 1.11
CA GLY A 127 42.02 28.46 2.43
C GLY A 127 41.42 29.47 3.42
N THR A 128 41.86 29.55 4.69
CA THR A 128 43.22 29.84 5.16
C THR A 128 43.38 29.38 6.63
N SER A 129 44.57 28.88 7.02
CA SER A 129 44.89 28.57 8.43
C SER A 129 45.46 29.82 9.13
N GLY A 130 44.64 30.47 9.96
CA GLY A 130 45.05 31.48 10.93
C GLY A 130 45.38 30.84 12.29
N LYS A 131 46.59 31.10 12.78
CA LYS A 131 47.15 30.68 14.07
C LYS A 131 46.66 31.65 15.17
N PRO A 132 46.27 31.20 16.38
CA PRO A 132 46.48 31.96 17.61
C PRO A 132 47.77 31.42 18.27
N GLY A 133 48.71 32.26 18.73
CA GLY A 133 48.55 33.12 19.90
C GLY A 133 49.35 32.46 21.02
#